data_AF-A0A3B9JHU1-F1
#
_entry.id   AF-A0A3B9JHU1-F1
#
_cell.length_a   1.000
_cell.length_b   1.000
_cell.length_c   1.000
_cell.angle_alpha   90.00
_cell.angle_beta   90.00
_cell.angle_gamma   90.00
#
_symmetry.space_group_name_H-M   'P 1'
#
loop_
_entity.id
_entity.type
_entity.pdbx_description
1 polymer ?
#
loop_
_entity_poly.entity_id
_entity_poly.type
_entity_poly.pdbx_seq_one_letter_code
_entity_poly.pdbx_strand_id
1 'polypeptide(L)'
;MNMNNKKSYLINIVAVTLLYIILQVLMQNNVINRYYQGIIVFICINVIVASSLNLTLGFLGQLALGHAGFMAVGAYSSALLSIYMKDMELPVIMHLGVALFFGGLIAGAIGYLIGLPALRLRGDYLAIITLGFGEIIRVVINNLKPRYACQSLCATCKLEVIYDYS
;
A
#
# COMPACT_ATOMS: atom_id res chain seq x y z
N MET A 1 -23.44 5.02 25.64
CA MET A 1 -22.43 4.00 25.27
C MET A 1 -21.90 3.36 26.55
N ASN A 2 -22.16 2.06 26.75
CA ASN A 2 -21.98 1.37 28.04
C ASN A 2 -20.50 1.26 28.47
N MET A 3 -20.19 1.38 29.75
CA MET A 3 -18.81 1.41 30.28
C MET A 3 -18.01 0.13 29.95
N ASN A 4 -18.70 -1.02 29.85
CA ASN A 4 -18.10 -2.30 29.44
C ASN A 4 -17.68 -2.33 27.97
N ASN A 5 -18.43 -1.69 27.08
CA ASN A 5 -18.09 -1.69 25.65
C ASN A 5 -16.82 -0.88 25.39
N LYS A 6 -16.64 0.26 26.08
CA LYS A 6 -15.41 1.07 25.99
C LYS A 6 -14.17 0.26 26.42
N LYS A 7 -14.29 -0.54 27.49
CA LYS A 7 -13.20 -1.42 27.95
C LYS A 7 -12.86 -2.50 26.93
N SER A 8 -13.85 -3.15 26.31
CA SER A 8 -13.61 -4.16 25.27
C SER A 8 -12.94 -3.58 24.01
N TYR A 9 -13.33 -2.37 23.57
CA TYR A 9 -12.63 -1.69 22.46
C TYR A 9 -11.18 -1.35 22.83
N LEU A 10 -10.94 -0.88 24.05
CA LEU A 10 -9.60 -0.60 24.57
C LEU A 10 -8.72 -1.86 24.60
N ILE A 11 -9.26 -2.99 25.09
CA ILE A 11 -8.55 -4.27 25.14
C ILE A 11 -8.16 -4.72 23.73
N ASN A 12 -9.06 -4.62 22.75
CA ASN A 12 -8.76 -5.00 21.37
C ASN A 12 -7.67 -4.12 20.74
N ILE A 13 -7.72 -2.80 20.95
CA ILE A 13 -6.70 -1.88 20.43
C ILE A 13 -5.32 -2.21 21.05
N VAL A 14 -5.27 -2.44 22.36
CA VAL A 14 -4.04 -2.81 23.06
C VAL A 14 -3.51 -4.14 22.56
N ALA A 15 -4.37 -5.15 22.39
CA ALA A 15 -3.98 -6.46 21.88
C ALA A 15 -3.40 -6.40 20.46
N VAL A 16 -4.02 -5.63 19.54
CA VAL A 16 -3.52 -5.44 18.18
C VAL A 16 -2.17 -4.71 18.18
N THR A 17 -2.04 -3.69 19.02
CA THR A 17 -0.78 -2.92 19.13
C THR A 17 0.35 -3.78 19.69
N LEU A 18 0.09 -4.60 20.71
CA LEU A 18 1.06 -5.55 21.26
C LEU A 18 1.48 -6.59 20.23
N LEU A 19 0.52 -7.16 19.48
CA LEU A 19 0.79 -8.12 18.41
C LEU A 19 1.75 -7.52 17.36
N TYR A 20 1.51 -6.26 16.95
CA TYR A 20 2.37 -5.57 15.99
C TYR A 20 3.80 -5.39 16.50
N ILE A 21 3.96 -4.98 17.77
CA ILE A 21 5.28 -4.81 18.39
C ILE A 21 6.03 -6.14 18.48
N ILE A 22 5.36 -7.21 18.91
CA ILE A 22 5.95 -8.55 19.01
C ILE A 22 6.46 -9.02 17.65
N LEU A 23 5.67 -8.86 16.58
CA LEU A 23 6.07 -9.21 15.22
C LEU A 23 7.27 -8.39 14.74
N GLN A 24 7.32 -7.09 15.03
CA GLN A 24 8.47 -6.24 14.68
C GLN A 24 9.75 -6.67 15.39
N VAL A 25 9.69 -6.97 16.68
CA VAL A 25 10.85 -7.43 17.45
C VAL A 25 11.35 -8.80 16.93
N LEU A 26 10.44 -9.72 16.61
CA LEU A 26 10.80 -11.03 16.02
C LEU A 26 11.48 -10.89 14.66
N MET A 27 11.03 -9.93 13.83
CA MET A 27 11.64 -9.65 12.53
C MET A 27 13.04 -9.01 12.69
N GLN A 28 13.23 -8.08 13.63
CA GLN A 28 14.53 -7.45 13.86
C GLN A 28 15.59 -8.42 14.37
N ASN A 29 15.20 -9.40 15.18
CA ASN A 29 16.10 -10.41 15.72
C ASN A 29 16.46 -11.53 14.72
N ASN A 30 16.06 -11.43 13.45
CA ASN A 30 16.30 -12.44 12.39
C ASN A 30 15.84 -13.87 12.76
N VAL A 31 14.94 -14.03 13.74
CA VAL A 31 14.37 -15.33 14.10
C VAL A 31 13.46 -15.85 12.96
N ILE A 32 12.87 -14.92 12.21
CA ILE A 32 12.00 -15.21 11.06
C ILE A 32 12.80 -15.03 9.77
N ASN A 33 12.92 -16.11 8.98
CA ASN A 33 13.56 -16.08 7.65
C ASN A 33 12.81 -15.12 6.71
N ARG A 34 13.55 -14.43 5.82
CA ARG A 34 13.04 -13.47 4.82
C ARG A 34 11.88 -14.02 3.99
N TYR A 35 11.84 -15.32 3.74
CA TYR A 35 10.71 -15.98 3.09
C TYR A 35 9.40 -15.84 3.89
N TYR A 36 9.42 -16.20 5.17
CA TYR A 36 8.26 -16.10 6.05
C TYR A 36 7.86 -14.65 6.32
N GLN A 37 8.84 -13.74 6.39
CA GLN A 37 8.56 -12.31 6.51
C GLN A 37 7.70 -11.79 5.35
N GLY A 38 8.02 -12.19 4.11
CA GLY A 38 7.22 -11.82 2.94
C GLY A 38 5.78 -12.35 3.03
N ILE A 39 5.61 -13.61 3.42
CA ILE A 39 4.28 -14.22 3.58
C ILE A 39 3.45 -13.49 4.63
N ILE A 40 4.03 -13.17 5.79
CA ILE A 40 3.33 -12.44 6.86
C ILE A 40 2.85 -11.08 6.36
N VAL A 41 3.72 -10.32 5.66
CA VAL A 41 3.35 -9.02 5.09
C VAL A 41 2.21 -9.16 4.07
N PHE A 42 2.25 -10.17 3.19
CA PHE A 42 1.15 -10.44 2.26
C PHE A 42 -0.15 -10.79 2.97
N ILE A 43 -0.11 -11.57 4.05
CA ILE A 43 -1.30 -11.88 4.85
C ILE A 43 -1.88 -10.59 5.43
N CYS A 44 -1.06 -9.75 6.06
CA CYS A 44 -1.51 -8.48 6.65
C CYS A 44 -2.18 -7.57 5.61
N ILE A 45 -1.58 -7.45 4.42
CA ILE A 45 -2.15 -6.67 3.31
C ILE A 45 -3.52 -7.22 2.90
N ASN A 46 -3.63 -8.54 2.71
CA ASN A 46 -4.90 -9.17 2.30
C ASN A 46 -5.98 -9.05 3.38
N VAL A 47 -5.62 -9.08 4.67
CA VAL A 47 -6.56 -8.84 5.78
C VAL A 47 -7.10 -7.41 5.74
N ILE A 48 -6.26 -6.42 5.46
CA ILE A 48 -6.68 -5.01 5.32
C ILE A 48 -7.63 -4.86 4.13
N VAL A 49 -7.30 -5.46 2.98
CA VAL A 49 -8.16 -5.39 1.79
C VAL A 49 -9.48 -6.13 2.04
N ALA A 50 -9.44 -7.33 2.61
CA ALA A 50 -10.63 -8.12 2.91
C ALA A 50 -11.57 -7.42 3.91
N SER A 51 -11.02 -6.80 4.96
CA SER A 51 -11.82 -6.02 5.92
C SER A 51 -12.41 -4.77 5.27
N SER A 52 -11.65 -4.07 4.41
CA SER A 52 -12.16 -2.91 3.66
C SER A 52 -13.27 -3.28 2.66
N LEU A 53 -13.15 -4.45 2.03
CA LEU A 53 -14.14 -4.99 1.11
C LEU A 53 -15.38 -5.48 1.87
N ASN A 54 -15.20 -6.13 3.03
CA ASN A 54 -16.32 -6.52 3.88
C ASN A 54 -17.14 -5.30 4.34
N LEU A 55 -16.49 -4.14 4.55
CA LEU A 55 -17.19 -2.91 4.87
C LEU A 55 -18.08 -2.41 3.71
N THR A 56 -17.58 -2.44 2.47
CA THR A 56 -18.35 -1.99 1.30
C THR A 56 -19.42 -2.98 0.89
N LEU A 57 -19.08 -4.28 0.81
CA LEU A 57 -20.02 -5.33 0.45
C LEU A 57 -21.07 -5.56 1.53
N GLY A 58 -20.65 -5.62 2.80
CA GLY A 58 -21.50 -6.00 3.92
C GLY A 58 -22.46 -4.90 4.37
N PHE A 59 -22.01 -3.63 4.41
CA PHE A 59 -22.87 -2.53 4.89
C PHE A 59 -23.57 -1.76 3.77
N LEU A 60 -22.93 -1.58 2.61
CA LEU A 60 -23.51 -0.79 1.51
C LEU A 60 -24.22 -1.67 0.46
N GLY A 61 -23.95 -2.98 0.43
CA GLY A 61 -24.52 -3.89 -0.57
C GLY A 61 -24.07 -3.61 -2.00
N GLN A 62 -22.97 -2.86 -2.17
CA GLN A 62 -22.42 -2.48 -3.47
C GLN A 62 -21.11 -3.20 -3.72
N LEU A 63 -21.00 -3.89 -4.86
CA LEU A 63 -19.75 -4.53 -5.28
C LEU A 63 -18.77 -3.47 -5.81
N ALA A 64 -17.74 -3.14 -5.03
CA ALA A 64 -16.64 -2.27 -5.47
C ALA A 64 -15.35 -3.09 -5.56
N LEU A 65 -14.80 -3.27 -6.76
CA LEU A 65 -13.62 -4.13 -6.99
C LEU A 65 -12.33 -3.34 -7.27
N GLY A 66 -12.41 -2.00 -7.22
CA GLY A 66 -11.28 -1.09 -7.47
C GLY A 66 -10.26 -0.98 -6.33
N HIS A 67 -10.42 -1.73 -5.23
CA HIS A 67 -9.54 -1.66 -4.05
C HIS A 67 -8.07 -1.91 -4.41
N ALA A 68 -7.80 -2.86 -5.32
CA ALA A 68 -6.43 -3.15 -5.77
C ALA A 68 -5.78 -1.99 -6.52
N GLY A 69 -6.57 -1.21 -7.27
CA GLY A 69 -6.08 -0.01 -7.97
C GLY A 69 -5.61 1.07 -7.00
N PHE A 70 -6.45 1.43 -6.02
CA PHE A 70 -6.09 2.43 -5.01
C PHE A 70 -4.90 1.97 -4.15
N MET A 71 -4.86 0.68 -3.81
CA MET A 71 -3.72 0.09 -3.11
C MET A 71 -2.43 0.23 -3.92
N ALA A 72 -2.46 -0.05 -5.23
CA ALA A 72 -1.29 0.06 -6.09
C ALA A 72 -0.77 1.50 -6.22
N VAL A 73 -1.67 2.48 -6.36
CA VAL A 73 -1.33 3.90 -6.44
C VAL A 73 -0.69 4.40 -5.13
N GLY A 74 -1.26 4.04 -3.98
CA GLY A 74 -0.72 4.40 -2.67
C GLY A 74 0.64 3.74 -2.39
N ALA A 75 0.79 2.45 -2.75
CA ALA A 75 2.04 1.72 -2.60
C ALA A 75 3.14 2.31 -3.50
N TYR A 76 2.83 2.61 -4.77
CA TYR A 76 3.79 3.22 -5.69
C TYR A 76 4.25 4.60 -5.22
N SER A 77 3.32 5.44 -4.76
CA SER A 77 3.63 6.79 -4.28
C SER A 77 4.48 6.77 -3.00
N SER A 78 4.13 5.89 -2.05
CA SER A 78 4.92 5.69 -0.82
C SER A 78 6.32 5.17 -1.14
N ALA A 79 6.43 4.22 -2.07
CA ALA A 79 7.72 3.65 -2.48
C ALA A 79 8.60 4.69 -3.18
N LEU A 80 8.01 5.51 -4.05
CA LEU A 80 8.73 6.58 -4.74
C LEU A 80 9.28 7.61 -3.75
N LEU A 81 8.48 8.05 -2.77
CA LEU A 81 8.95 8.97 -1.74
C LEU A 81 10.04 8.34 -0.87
N SER A 82 9.90 7.04 -0.53
CA SER A 82 10.92 6.33 0.23
C SER A 82 12.27 6.24 -0.49
N ILE A 83 12.30 6.26 -1.83
CA ILE A 83 13.54 6.28 -2.61
C ILE A 83 14.17 7.67 -2.54
N TYR A 84 13.37 8.74 -2.70
CA TYR A 84 13.88 10.12 -2.63
C TYR A 84 14.35 10.53 -1.24
N MET A 85 13.73 10.00 -0.19
CA MET A 85 14.10 10.30 1.20
C MET A 85 15.24 9.42 1.72
N LYS A 86 15.80 8.52 0.91
CA LYS A 86 16.87 7.60 1.32
C LYS A 86 18.13 8.32 1.80
N ASP A 87 18.40 9.51 1.26
CA ASP A 87 19.59 10.30 1.59
C ASP A 87 19.45 11.09 2.90
N MET A 88 18.25 11.12 3.50
CA MET A 88 18.02 11.75 4.79
C MET A 88 18.09 10.69 5.90
N GLU A 89 19.01 10.85 6.85
CA GLU A 89 19.20 9.95 8.01
C GLU A 89 18.07 10.07 9.05
N LEU A 90 16.82 9.85 8.65
CA LEU A 90 15.68 9.83 9.56
C LEU A 90 15.51 8.45 10.22
N PRO A 91 14.97 8.40 11.46
CA PRO A 91 14.60 7.14 12.09
C PRO A 91 13.55 6.40 11.25
N VAL A 92 13.73 5.09 11.10
CA VAL A 92 12.94 4.19 10.22
C VAL A 92 11.42 4.37 10.38
N ILE A 93 10.95 4.59 11.61
CA ILE A 93 9.52 4.76 11.93
C ILE A 93 8.98 6.08 11.37
N MET A 94 9.74 7.16 11.47
CA MET A 94 9.34 8.47 10.96
C MET A 94 9.35 8.48 9.44
N HIS A 95 10.36 7.87 8.83
CA HIS A 95 10.45 7.69 7.38
C HIS A 95 9.25 6.94 6.82
N LEU A 96 8.88 5.80 7.43
CA LEU A 96 7.72 5.02 7.04
C LEU A 96 6.42 5.78 7.25
N GLY A 97 6.28 6.50 8.37
CA GLY A 97 5.09 7.31 8.67
C GLY A 97 4.84 8.41 7.65
N VAL A 98 5.88 9.16 7.26
CA VAL A 98 5.78 10.22 6.24
C VAL A 98 5.46 9.64 4.88
N ALA A 99 6.15 8.57 4.47
CA ALA A 99 5.91 7.89 3.20
C ALA A 99 4.48 7.35 3.09
N LEU A 100 3.99 6.69 4.15
CA LEU A 100 2.64 6.13 4.18
C LEU A 100 1.56 7.22 4.19
N PHE A 101 1.76 8.30 4.95
CA PHE A 101 0.83 9.41 4.99
C PHE A 101 0.73 10.09 3.62
N PHE A 102 1.87 10.34 2.97
CA PHE A 102 1.91 10.94 1.64
C PHE A 102 1.28 10.04 0.58
N GLY A 103 1.59 8.74 0.58
CA GLY A 103 0.95 7.78 -0.32
C GLY A 103 -0.55 7.64 -0.09
N GLY A 104 -0.99 7.71 1.18
CA GLY A 104 -2.40 7.76 1.55
C GLY A 104 -3.10 9.02 1.05
N LEU A 105 -2.44 10.18 1.12
CA LEU A 105 -2.96 11.46 0.61
C LEU A 105 -3.15 11.40 -0.91
N ILE A 106 -2.16 10.88 -1.65
CA ILE A 106 -2.26 10.72 -3.10
C ILE A 106 -3.36 9.72 -3.49
N ALA A 107 -3.41 8.57 -2.82
CA ALA A 107 -4.46 7.57 -3.05
C ALA A 107 -5.85 8.15 -2.74
N GLY A 108 -5.97 8.95 -1.67
CA GLY A 108 -7.20 9.65 -1.30
C GLY A 108 -7.60 10.73 -2.30
N ALA A 109 -6.66 11.51 -2.84
CA ALA A 109 -6.93 12.53 -3.85
C ALA A 109 -7.45 11.90 -5.16
N ILE A 110 -6.82 10.81 -5.61
CA ILE A 110 -7.26 10.05 -6.79
C ILE A 110 -8.61 9.36 -6.51
N GLY A 111 -8.78 8.79 -5.30
CA GLY A 111 -10.03 8.22 -4.83
C GLY A 111 -11.18 9.23 -4.79
N TYR A 112 -10.92 10.47 -4.40
CA TYR A 112 -11.92 11.54 -4.42
C TYR A 112 -12.31 11.90 -5.85
N LEU A 113 -11.33 12.12 -6.73
CA LEU A 113 -11.56 12.49 -8.12
C LEU A 113 -12.39 11.43 -8.86
N ILE A 114 -12.14 10.15 -8.58
CA ILE A 114 -12.82 9.01 -9.22
C ILE A 114 -14.09 8.59 -8.48
N GLY A 115 -14.15 8.82 -7.17
CA GLY A 115 -15.33 8.55 -6.35
C GLY A 115 -16.51 9.46 -6.70
N LEU A 116 -16.25 10.71 -7.08
CA LEU A 116 -17.28 11.67 -7.50
C LEU A 116 -18.14 11.17 -8.68
N PRO A 117 -17.58 10.72 -9.82
CA PRO A 117 -18.39 10.13 -10.89
C PRO A 117 -18.99 8.79 -10.48
N ALA A 118 -18.27 7.97 -9.70
CA ALA A 118 -18.73 6.66 -9.26
C ALA A 118 -20.01 6.72 -8.40
N LEU A 119 -20.14 7.74 -7.53
CA LEU A 119 -21.33 7.96 -6.70
C LEU A 119 -22.62 8.19 -7.50
N ARG A 120 -22.51 8.58 -8.78
CA ARG A 120 -23.68 8.82 -9.64
C ARG A 120 -24.25 7.53 -10.26
N LEU A 121 -23.54 6.41 -10.16
CA LEU A 121 -23.98 5.11 -10.68
C LEU A 121 -24.49 4.20 -9.56
N ARG A 122 -25.38 3.27 -9.92
CA ARG A 122 -25.97 2.31 -8.97
C ARG A 122 -25.46 0.90 -9.24
N GLY A 123 -25.21 0.18 -8.14
CA GLY A 123 -25.07 -1.28 -8.09
C GLY A 123 -24.09 -1.87 -9.12
N ASP A 124 -24.64 -2.51 -10.15
CA ASP A 124 -23.86 -3.29 -11.12
C ASP A 124 -22.97 -2.43 -12.02
N TYR A 125 -23.42 -1.22 -12.34
CA TYR A 125 -22.60 -0.29 -13.12
C TYR A 125 -21.39 0.23 -12.33
N LEU A 126 -21.53 0.34 -11.00
CA LEU A 126 -20.42 0.72 -10.12
C LEU A 126 -19.34 -0.37 -10.08
N ALA A 127 -19.76 -1.65 -10.06
CA ALA A 127 -18.85 -2.78 -10.08
C ALA A 127 -18.00 -2.80 -11.38
N ILE A 128 -18.65 -2.62 -12.53
CA ILE A 128 -17.98 -2.62 -13.85
C ILE A 128 -16.95 -1.49 -13.95
N ILE A 129 -17.33 -0.26 -13.54
CA ILE A 129 -16.42 0.89 -13.61
C ILE A 129 -15.21 0.71 -12.69
N THR A 130 -15.41 0.18 -11.48
CA THR A 130 -14.31 0.00 -10.52
C THR A 130 -13.36 -1.12 -10.94
N LEU A 131 -13.84 -2.16 -11.63
CA LEU A 131 -12.97 -3.15 -12.30
C LEU A 131 -12.17 -2.52 -13.43
N GLY A 132 -12.83 -1.77 -14.32
CA GLY A 132 -12.17 -1.09 -15.43
C GLY A 132 -11.08 -0.14 -14.94
N PHE A 133 -11.35 0.62 -13.88
CA PHE A 133 -10.36 1.48 -13.23
C PHE A 133 -9.14 0.70 -12.70
N GLY A 134 -9.37 -0.43 -12.01
CA GLY A 134 -8.29 -1.30 -11.53
C GLY A 134 -7.41 -1.81 -12.67
N GLU A 135 -8.03 -2.21 -13.78
CA GLU A 135 -7.31 -2.67 -14.97
C GLU A 135 -6.54 -1.54 -15.66
N ILE A 136 -7.10 -0.33 -15.76
CA ILE A 136 -6.40 0.84 -16.28
C ILE A 136 -5.13 1.12 -15.46
N ILE A 137 -5.21 1.08 -14.12
CA ILE A 137 -4.03 1.28 -13.26
C ILE A 137 -2.99 0.19 -13.51
N ARG A 138 -3.39 -1.06 -13.61
CA ARG A 138 -2.49 -2.18 -13.90
C ARG A 138 -1.74 -1.96 -15.22
N VAL A 139 -2.47 -1.59 -16.27
CA VAL A 139 -1.90 -1.26 -17.58
C VAL A 139 -0.95 -0.07 -17.47
N VAL A 140 -1.35 1.00 -16.78
CA VAL A 140 -0.51 2.19 -16.56
C VAL A 140 0.78 1.82 -15.85
N ILE A 141 0.73 1.09 -14.73
CA ILE A 141 1.92 0.67 -13.98
C ILE A 141 2.84 -0.21 -14.83
N ASN A 142 2.28 -1.14 -15.59
CA ASN A 142 3.06 -1.99 -16.49
C ASN A 142 3.71 -1.18 -17.62
N ASN A 143 3.04 -0.15 -18.14
CA ASN A 143 3.58 0.71 -19.19
C ASN A 143 4.59 1.74 -18.64
N LEU A 144 4.45 2.19 -17.40
CA LEU A 144 5.45 3.05 -16.74
C LEU A 144 6.79 2.34 -16.51
N LYS A 145 6.86 1.00 -16.60
CA LYS A 145 8.09 0.22 -16.43
C LYS A 145 8.39 -0.60 -17.70
N PRO A 146 9.06 0.03 -18.68
CA PRO A 146 10.46 -0.34 -18.94
C PRO A 146 11.41 0.85 -19.22
N ARG A 147 10.95 2.10 -19.34
CA ARG A 147 11.81 3.22 -19.78
C ARG A 147 12.77 3.73 -18.71
N TYR A 148 12.33 3.92 -17.46
CA TYR A 148 13.19 4.54 -16.44
C TYR A 148 14.15 3.55 -15.76
N ALA A 149 13.75 2.28 -15.60
CA ALA A 149 14.61 1.26 -14.99
C ALA A 149 15.75 0.83 -15.91
N CYS A 150 15.51 0.62 -17.22
CA CYS A 150 16.60 0.41 -18.17
C CYS A 150 17.43 1.67 -18.42
N GLN A 151 16.88 2.89 -18.31
CA GLN A 151 17.70 4.11 -18.42
C GLN A 151 18.67 4.24 -17.23
N SER A 152 18.19 4.04 -16.00
CA SER A 152 19.03 4.09 -14.81
C SER A 152 20.03 2.92 -14.78
N LEU A 153 19.62 1.68 -15.07
CA LEU A 153 20.57 0.55 -15.16
C LEU A 153 21.53 0.68 -16.36
N CYS A 154 21.11 1.25 -17.49
CA CYS A 154 22.02 1.46 -18.62
C CYS A 154 23.01 2.59 -18.32
N ALA A 155 22.63 3.63 -17.57
CA ALA A 155 23.56 4.65 -17.08
C ALA A 155 24.54 4.09 -16.04
N THR A 156 24.08 3.30 -15.06
CA THR A 156 24.99 2.67 -14.07
C THR A 156 25.88 1.62 -14.72
N CYS A 157 25.36 0.78 -15.61
CA CYS A 157 26.14 -0.24 -16.32
C CYS A 157 27.14 0.36 -17.32
N LYS A 158 26.87 1.56 -17.87
CA LYS A 158 27.84 2.28 -18.72
C LYS A 158 28.95 2.96 -17.92
N LEU A 159 28.68 3.36 -16.68
CA LEU A 159 29.69 3.95 -15.79
C LEU A 159 30.59 2.87 -15.17
N GLU A 160 30.07 1.69 -14.83
CA GLU A 160 30.86 0.61 -14.24
C GLU A 160 31.91 0.03 -15.23
N VAL A 161 31.64 0.05 -16.54
CA VAL A 161 32.60 -0.41 -17.56
C VAL A 161 33.73 0.60 -17.83
N ILE A 162 33.56 1.89 -17.48
CA ILE A 162 34.60 2.92 -17.72
C ILE A 162 35.64 2.94 -16.58
N TYR A 163 35.29 2.56 -15.35
CA TYR A 163 36.21 2.54 -14.22
C TYR A 163 37.09 1.28 -14.12
N ASP A 164 36.86 0.26 -14.96
CA ASP A 164 37.70 -0.95 -15.03
C ASP A 164 38.84 -0.83 -16.07
N TYR A 165 39.02 0.36 -16.68
CA TYR A 165 40.06 0.62 -17.70
C TYR A 165 40.88 1.90 -17.42
N SER A 166 41.19 2.18 -16.15
CA SER A 166 42.20 3.17 -15.75
C SER A 166 42.88 2.78 -14.44
#